data_AF-A0A843LSI3-F1
#
_entry.id   AF-A0A843LSI3-F1
#
_cell.length_a   1.000
_cell.length_b   1.000
_cell.length_c   1.000
_cell.angle_alpha   90.00
_cell.angle_beta   90.00
_cell.angle_gamma   90.00
#
_symmetry.space_group_name_H-M   'P 1'
#
loop_
_entity.id
_entity.type
_entity.pdbx_description
1 polymer ?
#
loop_
_entity_poly.entity_id
_entity_poly.type
_entity_poly.pdbx_seq_one_letter_code
_entity_poly.pdbx_strand_id
1 'polypeptide(L)' 'SVDVVRKISPAVKVLTGAGIHSGKCVKTAVDLGTDGVLLASSVVKAEDPAAVLRDLVSLL' A
#
# COMPACT_ATOMS: atom_id res chain seq x y z
N SER A 1 11.85 -8.56 7.02
CA SER A 1 10.98 -8.98 5.91
C SER A 1 9.59 -9.27 6.45
N VAL A 2 8.53 -9.10 5.66
CA VAL A 2 7.14 -9.41 6.01
C VAL A 2 7.00 -10.82 6.60
N ASP A 3 7.71 -11.79 6.02
CA ASP A 3 7.71 -13.19 6.49
C ASP A 3 8.19 -13.37 7.93
N VAL A 4 9.11 -12.52 8.39
CA VAL A 4 9.62 -12.59 9.76
C VAL A 4 8.52 -12.21 10.75
N VAL A 5 7.77 -11.14 10.45
CA VAL A 5 6.64 -10.70 11.28
C VAL A 5 5.54 -11.77 11.27
N ARG A 6 5.23 -12.34 10.11
CA ARG A 6 4.23 -13.42 9.97
C ARG A 6 4.59 -14.66 10.79
N LYS A 7 5.88 -15.03 10.88
CA LYS A 7 6.35 -16.15 11.71
C LYS A 7 6.23 -15.89 13.22
N ILE A 8 6.40 -14.64 13.65
CA ILE A 8 6.33 -14.26 15.06
C ILE A 8 4.88 -14.13 15.53
N SER A 9 4.04 -13.46 14.73
CA SER A 9 2.63 -13.26 15.06
C SER A 9 1.79 -13.19 13.78
N PRO A 10 1.15 -14.29 13.38
CA PRO A 10 0.33 -14.32 12.17
C PRO A 10 -0.94 -13.46 12.25
N ALA A 11 -1.35 -13.06 13.47
CA ALA A 11 -2.49 -12.16 13.69
C ALA A 11 -2.16 -10.69 13.38
N VAL A 12 -0.87 -10.30 13.41
CA VAL A 12 -0.45 -8.92 13.13
C VAL A 12 -0.45 -8.68 11.63
N LYS A 13 -1.21 -7.67 11.20
CA LYS A 13 -1.25 -7.20 9.81
C LYS A 13 -0.06 -6.29 9.54
N VAL A 14 0.61 -6.51 8.40
CA VAL A 14 1.78 -5.72 7.99
C VAL A 14 1.38 -4.79 6.87
N LEU A 15 1.52 -3.48 7.09
CA LEU A 15 1.31 -2.46 6.06
C LEU A 15 2.65 -1.87 5.63
N THR A 16 2.76 -1.45 4.37
CA THR A 16 3.93 -0.71 3.86
C THR A 16 3.57 0.71 3.46
N GLY A 17 4.51 1.63 3.54
CA GLY A 17 4.29 3.05 3.25
C GLY A 17 5.56 3.72 2.75
N ALA A 18 5.51 5.05 2.66
CA ALA A 18 6.51 5.93 2.05
C ALA A 18 6.64 5.74 0.53
N GLY A 19 6.27 6.78 -0.22
CA GLY A 19 6.42 6.81 -1.69
C GLY A 19 5.36 6.06 -2.49
N ILE A 20 4.26 5.60 -1.89
CA ILE A 20 3.14 4.99 -2.63
C ILE A 20 2.34 6.07 -3.36
N HIS A 21 2.31 6.00 -4.70
CA HIS A 21 1.68 7.03 -5.54
C HIS A 21 1.02 6.49 -6.82
N SER A 22 0.99 5.16 -7.01
CA SER A 22 0.32 4.55 -8.16
C SER A 22 -0.25 3.17 -7.83
N GLY A 23 -1.18 2.69 -8.64
CA GLY A 23 -1.70 1.31 -8.54
C GLY A 23 -0.60 0.25 -8.60
N LYS A 24 0.47 0.49 -9.38
CA LYS A 24 1.63 -0.41 -9.47
C LYS A 24 2.39 -0.53 -8.14
N CYS A 25 2.51 0.57 -7.40
CA CYS A 25 3.11 0.55 -6.06
C CYS A 25 2.30 -0.35 -5.12
N VAL A 26 0.96 -0.24 -5.17
CA VAL A 26 0.05 -1.05 -4.36
C VAL A 26 0.13 -2.53 -4.74
N LYS A 27 0.10 -2.85 -6.05
CA LYS A 27 0.27 -4.22 -6.55
C LYS A 27 1.57 -4.85 -6.07
N THR A 28 2.67 -4.10 -6.19
CA THR A 28 3.99 -4.56 -5.75
C THR A 28 4.01 -4.84 -4.23
N ALA A 29 3.42 -3.96 -3.43
CA ALA A 29 3.35 -4.13 -1.98
C ALA A 29 2.63 -5.42 -1.59
N VAL A 30 1.47 -5.67 -2.20
CA VAL A 30 0.67 -6.89 -1.98
C VAL A 30 1.43 -8.13 -2.45
N ASP A 31 2.11 -8.08 -3.60
CA ASP A 31 2.91 -9.19 -4.12
C ASP A 31 4.11 -9.53 -3.22
N LEU A 32 4.64 -8.54 -2.50
CA LEU A 32 5.67 -8.72 -1.47
C LEU A 32 5.09 -9.19 -0.12
N GLY A 33 3.79 -9.44 -0.05
CA GLY A 33 3.10 -10.08 1.07
C GLY A 33 2.54 -9.13 2.11
N THR A 34 2.54 -7.81 1.88
CA THR A 34 1.90 -6.86 2.82
C THR A 34 0.39 -7.01 2.77
N ASP A 35 -0.28 -6.74 3.88
CA ASP A 35 -1.75 -6.76 3.99
C ASP A 35 -2.40 -5.45 3.50
N GLY A 36 -1.59 -4.44 3.15
CA GLY A 36 -2.05 -3.16 2.62
C GLY A 36 -0.97 -2.09 2.58
N VAL A 37 -1.40 -0.84 2.35
CA VAL A 37 -0.51 0.33 2.22
C VAL A 37 -0.95 1.52 3.08
N LEU A 38 0.01 2.37 3.45
CA LEU A 38 -0.20 3.66 4.11
C LEU A 38 0.16 4.80 3.16
N LEU A 39 -0.74 5.79 3.08
CA LEU A 39 -0.72 6.90 2.12
C LEU A 39 -0.64 8.22 2.88
N ALA A 40 -0.07 9.26 2.25
CA ALA A 40 -0.02 10.59 2.84
C ALA A 40 -0.06 11.68 1.75
N SER A 41 1.08 12.31 1.47
CA SER A 41 1.18 13.47 0.58
C SER A 41 0.74 13.20 -0.86
N SER A 42 0.92 11.98 -1.36
CA SER A 42 0.51 11.58 -2.72
C SER A 42 -0.99 11.69 -2.96
N VAL A 43 -1.80 11.59 -1.90
CA VAL A 43 -3.26 11.75 -1.97
C VAL A 43 -3.68 13.13 -1.47
N VAL A 44 -3.19 13.53 -0.29
CA VAL A 44 -3.64 14.76 0.39
C VAL A 44 -3.30 16.02 -0.39
N LYS A 45 -2.21 16.02 -1.17
CA LYS A 45 -1.76 17.17 -1.96
C LYS A 45 -2.12 17.06 -3.45
N ALA A 46 -2.87 16.03 -3.86
CA ALA A 46 -3.27 15.86 -5.25
C ALA A 46 -4.33 16.90 -5.65
N GLU A 47 -4.29 17.34 -6.90
CA GLU A 47 -5.34 18.21 -7.47
C GLU A 47 -6.69 17.50 -7.54
N ASP A 48 -6.67 16.19 -7.86
CA ASP A 48 -7.84 15.31 -7.82
C ASP A 48 -7.55 14.07 -6.94
N PRO A 49 -7.79 14.16 -5.61
CA PRO A 49 -7.61 13.03 -4.71
C PRO A 49 -8.45 11.81 -5.09
N ALA A 50 -9.63 12.00 -5.69
CA ALA A 50 -10.50 10.90 -6.07
C ALA A 50 -9.92 10.12 -7.26
N ALA A 51 -9.36 10.80 -8.27
CA ALA A 51 -8.65 10.14 -9.36
C ALA A 51 -7.44 9.36 -8.85
N VAL A 52 -6.64 9.93 -7.94
CA VAL A 52 -5.50 9.21 -7.33
C VAL A 52 -5.96 7.98 -6.57
N LEU A 53 -7.01 8.08 -5.74
CA LEU A 53 -7.54 6.91 -5.03
C LEU A 53 -8.01 5.80 -5.98
N ARG A 54 -8.63 6.15 -7.11
CA ARG A 54 -9.02 5.19 -8.15
C ARG A 54 -7.81 4.53 -8.80
N ASP A 55 -6.76 5.29 -9.10
CA ASP A 55 -5.52 4.73 -9.64
C ASP A 55 -4.86 3.73 -8.65
N LEU A 56 -4.82 4.08 -7.37
CA LEU A 56 -4.23 3.23 -6.32
C LEU A 56 -4.88 1.85 -6.22
N VAL A 57 -6.17 1.73 -6.54
CA VAL A 57 -6.91 0.45 -6.50
C VAL A 57 -7.13 -0.17 -7.87
N SER A 58 -6.60 0.42 -8.94
CA SER A 58 -6.87 -0.01 -10.33
C SER A 58 -6.32 -1.40 -10.69
N LEU A 59 -5.40 -1.93 -9.88
CA LEU A 59 -4.71 -3.21 -10.10
C LEU A 59 -4.96 -4.23 -8.98
N LEU A 60 -5.97 -3.99 -8.12
CA LEU A 60 -6.37 -4.88 -7.03
C LEU A 60 -7.47 -5.87 -7.45
#